data_AF-A0A9W8J4L4-F1
#
_entry.id   AF-A0A9W8J4L4-F1
#
_cell.length_a   1.000
_cell.length_b   1.000
_cell.length_c   1.000
_cell.angle_alpha   90.00
_cell.angle_beta   90.00
_cell.angle_gamma   90.00
#
_symmetry.space_group_name_H-M   'P 1'
#
loop_
_entity.id
_entity.type
_entity.pdbx_description
1 polymer ?
#
loop_
_entity_poly.entity_id
_entity_poly.type
_entity_poly.pdbx_seq_one_letter_code
_entity_poly.pdbx_strand_id
1 'polypeptide(L)'
;MGHSLKVSTNSQRKKSKDKKPDCTESQPKRCSRKTPKSKLATPSKKPISFDQLQEQATAAVEEGGLAKKTLGAYHGHMDRLCAFVQRYSQNEQAQEQAHKVYKETASFLADEIDLADENPKDAEAPTTMDPKFPTTFDGAPKKCTPMAIAMFMFKKCFQEGCGISTADQIRAAAAQYYDTFGEEELYQGTWRFDAATNRYIGNPA
;
A
#
# COMPACT_ATOMS: atom_id res chain seq x y z
N MET A 1 -42.14 -60.92 3.49
CA MET A 1 -40.72 -61.32 3.46
C MET A 1 -39.95 -60.11 2.94
N GLY A 2 -39.23 -59.29 3.68
CA GLY A 2 -38.54 -59.47 4.95
C GLY A 2 -37.03 -59.26 4.71
N HIS A 3 -36.51 -58.10 5.17
CA HIS A 3 -35.09 -57.78 5.42
C HIS A 3 -34.22 -57.35 4.22
N SER A 4 -33.27 -56.41 4.32
CA SER A 4 -32.82 -55.55 5.43
C SER A 4 -31.85 -54.49 4.86
N LEU A 5 -32.06 -53.22 5.23
CA LEU A 5 -31.11 -52.12 5.04
C LEU A 5 -29.98 -52.28 6.07
N LYS A 6 -28.71 -52.35 5.62
CA LYS A 6 -27.56 -52.26 6.52
C LYS A 6 -26.99 -50.84 6.48
N VAL A 7 -27.44 -50.03 7.43
CA VAL A 7 -26.72 -48.84 7.91
C VAL A 7 -25.60 -49.35 8.82
N SER A 8 -24.35 -49.02 8.50
CA SER A 8 -23.21 -49.31 9.36
C SER A 8 -22.54 -48.00 9.78
N THR A 9 -22.94 -47.51 10.93
CA THR A 9 -22.22 -46.50 11.71
C THR A 9 -21.04 -47.16 12.40
N ASN A 10 -19.83 -46.60 12.31
CA ASN A 10 -18.78 -46.94 13.25
C ASN A 10 -18.15 -45.69 13.85
N SER A 11 -18.60 -45.42 15.07
CA SER A 11 -18.05 -44.48 16.04
C SER A 11 -17.05 -45.24 16.91
N GLN A 12 -15.77 -44.87 16.89
CA GLN A 12 -14.88 -45.09 18.03
C GLN A 12 -13.90 -43.92 18.24
N ARG A 13 -14.21 -43.14 19.28
CA ARG A 13 -13.27 -42.37 20.11
C ARG A 13 -12.31 -43.32 20.83
N LYS A 14 -10.98 -43.08 20.77
CA LYS A 14 -10.05 -43.36 21.88
C LYS A 14 -8.89 -42.35 21.95
N LYS A 15 -8.94 -41.52 23.00
CA LYS A 15 -7.89 -41.06 23.93
C LYS A 15 -6.45 -40.87 23.41
N SER A 16 -6.05 -39.59 23.34
CA SER A 16 -4.91 -38.94 24.02
C SER A 16 -3.72 -39.79 24.49
N LYS A 17 -2.52 -39.40 24.02
CA LYS A 17 -1.29 -39.35 24.84
C LYS A 17 -0.24 -38.43 24.22
N ASP A 18 0.19 -37.44 25.00
CA ASP A 18 1.37 -36.62 24.81
C ASP A 18 2.62 -37.45 24.50
N LYS A 19 3.35 -37.04 23.46
CA LYS A 19 4.79 -37.34 23.30
C LYS A 19 5.43 -36.39 22.27
N LYS A 20 6.02 -35.28 22.74
CA LYS A 20 7.33 -34.81 22.21
C LYS A 20 8.42 -35.71 22.82
N PRO A 21 9.64 -35.85 22.27
CA PRO A 21 10.30 -35.03 21.24
C PRO A 21 10.86 -35.88 20.07
N ASP A 22 11.30 -35.25 18.97
CA ASP A 22 12.71 -35.26 18.58
C ASP A 22 12.91 -34.46 17.27
N CYS A 23 13.98 -33.69 17.25
CA CYS A 23 14.50 -32.95 16.13
C CYS A 23 15.18 -33.94 15.17
N THR A 24 14.63 -34.12 13.97
CA THR A 24 15.40 -34.68 12.85
C THR A 24 15.38 -33.72 11.66
N GLU A 25 16.37 -32.83 11.69
CA GLU A 25 17.31 -32.58 10.61
C GLU A 25 16.85 -33.02 9.20
N SER A 26 16.24 -32.07 8.47
CA SER A 26 16.11 -32.15 7.01
C SER A 26 17.05 -31.12 6.40
N GLN A 27 18.10 -31.62 5.76
CA GLN A 27 19.22 -30.85 5.26
C GLN A 27 18.82 -29.76 4.24
N PRO A 28 19.44 -28.57 4.29
CA PRO A 28 19.29 -27.57 3.24
C PRO A 28 19.99 -28.02 1.96
N LYS A 29 19.26 -27.92 0.84
CA LYS A 29 19.78 -28.12 -0.52
C LYS A 29 20.97 -27.19 -0.77
N ARG A 30 22.13 -27.80 -1.03
CA ARG A 30 23.37 -27.24 -1.58
C ARG A 30 23.14 -25.99 -2.45
N CYS A 31 23.47 -24.81 -1.92
CA CYS A 31 23.82 -23.67 -2.76
C CYS A 31 25.20 -23.94 -3.36
N SER A 32 25.25 -23.96 -4.69
CA SER A 32 26.45 -24.14 -5.49
C SER A 32 27.50 -23.05 -5.18
N ARG A 33 28.68 -23.54 -4.78
CA ARG A 33 30.03 -23.02 -5.06
C ARG A 33 30.14 -21.50 -5.25
N LYS A 34 30.44 -20.80 -4.16
CA LYS A 34 31.00 -19.44 -4.17
C LYS A 34 32.25 -19.43 -5.04
N THR A 35 32.23 -18.67 -6.13
CA THR A 35 33.45 -18.26 -6.84
C THR A 35 34.23 -17.28 -5.94
N PRO A 36 35.58 -17.36 -5.91
CA PRO A 36 36.37 -16.40 -5.15
C PRO A 36 36.23 -15.02 -5.81
N LYS A 37 35.66 -14.05 -5.07
CA LYS A 37 35.75 -12.64 -5.42
C LYS A 37 37.24 -12.28 -5.48
N SER A 38 37.75 -12.11 -6.68
CA SER A 38 38.98 -11.37 -6.95
C SER A 38 38.92 -10.06 -6.15
N LYS A 39 39.92 -9.85 -5.28
CA LYS A 39 40.14 -8.59 -4.57
C LYS A 39 40.49 -7.54 -5.63
N LEU A 40 39.51 -6.77 -6.08
CA LEU A 40 39.80 -5.52 -6.77
C LEU A 40 40.48 -4.60 -5.76
N ALA A 41 41.72 -4.23 -6.04
CA ALA A 41 42.48 -3.28 -5.25
C ALA A 41 41.64 -2.01 -5.08
N THR A 42 41.25 -1.72 -3.85
CA THR A 42 40.64 -0.44 -3.51
C THR A 42 41.71 0.62 -3.66
N PRO A 43 41.50 1.71 -4.42
CA PRO A 43 42.47 2.78 -4.48
C PRO A 43 42.69 3.32 -3.07
N SER A 44 43.94 3.32 -2.62
CA SER A 44 44.35 3.90 -1.33
C SER A 44 43.91 5.35 -1.31
N LYS A 45 42.85 5.66 -0.55
CA LYS A 45 42.43 7.04 -0.33
C LYS A 45 43.55 7.70 0.47
N LYS A 46 44.11 8.78 -0.06
CA LYS A 46 45.07 9.62 0.66
C LYS A 46 44.46 9.99 2.02
N PRO A 47 45.26 10.02 3.11
CA PRO A 47 44.75 10.44 4.41
C PRO A 47 44.25 11.88 4.28
N ILE A 48 42.94 12.07 4.52
CA ILE A 48 42.27 13.37 4.55
C ILE A 48 42.54 13.97 5.93
N SER A 49 42.87 15.26 6.01
CA SER A 49 43.03 15.93 7.31
C SER A 49 41.69 16.07 8.01
N PHE A 50 41.69 16.20 9.34
CA PHE A 50 40.47 16.42 10.11
C PHE A 50 39.68 17.65 9.61
N ASP A 51 40.39 18.75 9.32
CA ASP A 51 39.78 19.99 8.82
C ASP A 51 39.08 19.78 7.48
N GLN A 52 39.71 19.05 6.55
CA GLN A 52 39.09 18.72 5.26
C GLN A 52 37.87 17.81 5.42
N LEU A 53 37.85 16.96 6.43
CA LEU A 53 36.71 16.10 6.73
C LEU A 53 35.54 16.90 7.31
N GLN A 54 35.84 17.92 8.13
CA GLN A 54 34.86 18.84 8.69
C GLN A 54 34.28 19.78 7.63
N GLU A 55 35.11 20.28 6.71
CA GLU A 55 34.67 21.07 5.55
C GLU A 55 33.81 20.26 4.59
N GLN A 56 34.17 19.00 4.30
CA GLN A 56 33.33 18.10 3.50
C GLN A 56 32.01 17.75 4.19
N ALA A 57 32.02 17.55 5.51
CA ALA A 57 30.80 17.26 6.27
C ALA A 57 29.86 18.46 6.30
N THR A 58 30.38 19.68 6.49
CA THR A 58 29.58 20.91 6.47
C THR A 58 29.04 21.20 5.07
N ALA A 59 29.85 21.08 4.02
CA ALA A 59 29.39 21.20 2.64
C ALA A 59 28.32 20.14 2.26
N ALA A 60 28.46 18.89 2.75
CA ALA A 60 27.47 17.84 2.51
C ALA A 60 26.15 18.07 3.28
N VAL A 61 26.19 18.76 4.43
CA VAL A 61 25.00 19.18 5.17
C VAL A 61 24.32 20.35 4.46
N GLU A 62 25.10 21.30 3.95
CA GLU A 62 24.61 22.46 3.18
C GLU A 62 24.01 22.07 1.81
N GLU A 63 24.55 21.06 1.13
CA GLU A 63 24.01 20.54 -0.15
C GLU A 63 22.67 19.78 -0.02
N GLY A 64 22.09 19.73 1.18
CA GLY A 64 20.79 19.12 1.46
C GLY A 64 20.95 17.83 2.24
N GLY A 65 20.55 17.86 3.51
CA GLY A 65 20.76 16.80 4.51
C GLY A 65 20.16 15.42 4.19
N LEU A 66 19.51 15.22 3.03
CA LEU A 66 19.11 13.92 2.53
C LEU A 66 20.04 13.43 1.41
N ALA A 67 20.54 12.21 1.56
CA ALA A 67 21.30 11.56 0.50
C ALA A 67 20.49 11.54 -0.81
N LYS A 68 21.13 11.90 -1.93
CA LYS A 68 20.53 11.89 -3.29
C LYS A 68 19.77 10.61 -3.62
N LYS A 69 20.25 9.47 -3.09
CA LYS A 69 19.61 8.16 -3.23
C LYS A 69 18.23 8.10 -2.55
N THR A 70 18.09 8.71 -1.37
CA THR A 70 16.84 8.77 -0.62
C THR A 70 15.81 9.64 -1.35
N LEU A 71 16.23 10.81 -1.84
CA LEU A 71 15.38 11.68 -2.66
C LEU A 71 14.88 10.96 -3.91
N GLY A 72 15.77 10.27 -4.63
CA GLY A 72 15.37 9.45 -5.78
C GLY A 72 14.38 8.34 -5.42
N ALA A 73 14.53 7.71 -4.26
CA ALA A 73 13.58 6.72 -3.78
C ALA A 73 12.21 7.33 -3.44
N TYR A 74 12.19 8.53 -2.83
CA TYR A 74 10.97 9.25 -2.50
C TYR A 74 10.20 9.70 -3.74
N HIS A 75 10.88 10.30 -4.74
CA HIS A 75 10.26 10.59 -6.03
C HIS A 75 9.66 9.34 -6.68
N GLY A 76 10.42 8.23 -6.68
CA GLY A 76 9.91 6.97 -7.21
C GLY A 76 8.67 6.43 -6.47
N HIS A 77 8.54 6.67 -5.16
CA HIS A 77 7.31 6.33 -4.43
C HIS A 77 6.15 7.23 -4.83
N MET A 78 6.37 8.54 -4.96
CA MET A 78 5.34 9.49 -5.40
C MET A 78 4.85 9.18 -6.83
N ASP A 79 5.75 8.87 -7.76
CA ASP A 79 5.38 8.48 -9.13
C ASP A 79 4.47 7.25 -9.15
N ARG A 80 4.83 6.22 -8.36
CA ARG A 80 4.03 5.01 -8.23
C ARG A 80 2.69 5.27 -7.58
N LEU A 81 2.64 6.20 -6.63
CA LEU A 81 1.43 6.56 -5.90
C LEU A 81 0.46 7.33 -6.83
N CYS A 82 0.96 8.29 -7.61
CA CYS A 82 0.20 8.97 -8.66
C CYS A 82 -0.37 7.99 -9.70
N ALA A 83 0.48 7.08 -10.21
CA ALA A 83 0.07 6.05 -11.15
C ALA A 83 -0.98 5.10 -10.56
N PHE A 84 -0.85 4.75 -9.28
CA PHE A 84 -1.83 3.93 -8.58
C PHE A 84 -3.21 4.59 -8.54
N VAL A 85 -3.27 5.86 -8.15
CA VAL A 85 -4.54 6.60 -8.02
C VAL A 85 -5.25 6.75 -9.37
N GLN A 86 -4.51 7.04 -10.43
CA GLN A 86 -5.06 7.10 -11.78
C GLN A 86 -5.64 5.73 -12.20
N ARG A 87 -4.86 4.66 -12.03
CA ARG A 87 -5.30 3.31 -12.38
C ARG A 87 -6.49 2.85 -11.54
N TYR A 88 -6.51 3.17 -10.25
CA TYR A 88 -7.61 2.82 -9.37
C TYR A 88 -8.90 3.51 -9.81
N SER A 89 -8.84 4.80 -10.13
CA SER A 89 -9.99 5.57 -10.63
C SER A 89 -10.57 4.99 -11.93
N GLN A 90 -9.70 4.61 -12.86
CA GLN A 90 -10.12 3.98 -14.13
C GLN A 90 -10.81 2.63 -13.89
N ASN A 91 -10.27 1.81 -12.98
CA ASN A 91 -10.86 0.52 -12.64
C ASN A 91 -12.24 0.67 -11.98
N GLU A 92 -12.39 1.62 -11.05
CA GLU A 92 -13.67 1.94 -10.41
C GLU A 92 -14.72 2.37 -11.45
N GLN A 93 -14.37 3.28 -12.36
CA GLN A 93 -15.29 3.72 -13.42
C GLN A 93 -15.73 2.55 -14.32
N ALA A 94 -14.81 1.66 -14.68
CA ALA A 94 -15.14 0.48 -15.46
C ALA A 94 -16.07 -0.49 -14.70
N GLN A 95 -15.84 -0.68 -13.39
CA GLN A 95 -16.70 -1.50 -12.54
C GLN A 95 -18.09 -0.88 -12.37
N GLU A 96 -18.19 0.43 -12.17
CA GLU A 96 -19.46 1.12 -12.03
C GLU A 96 -20.27 1.04 -13.34
N GLN A 97 -19.62 1.20 -14.50
CA GLN A 97 -20.26 1.02 -15.81
C GLN A 97 -20.76 -0.42 -15.98
N ALA A 98 -19.95 -1.42 -15.63
CA ALA A 98 -20.36 -2.82 -15.68
C ALA A 98 -21.54 -3.12 -14.75
N HIS A 99 -21.55 -2.54 -13.54
CA HIS A 99 -22.64 -2.67 -12.59
C HIS A 99 -23.93 -1.97 -13.07
N LYS A 100 -23.81 -0.81 -13.72
CA LYS A 100 -24.95 -0.12 -14.36
C LYS A 100 -25.57 -0.98 -15.46
N VAL A 101 -24.76 -1.51 -16.38
CA VAL A 101 -25.23 -2.44 -17.42
C VAL A 101 -25.89 -3.66 -16.79
N TYR A 102 -25.26 -4.29 -15.79
CA TYR A 102 -25.85 -5.43 -15.08
C TYR A 102 -27.19 -5.08 -14.46
N LYS A 103 -27.28 -3.96 -13.73
CA LYS A 103 -28.52 -3.50 -13.08
C LYS A 103 -29.63 -3.20 -14.10
N GLU A 104 -29.30 -2.55 -15.21
CA GLU A 104 -30.25 -2.28 -16.30
C GLU A 104 -30.74 -3.59 -16.94
N THR A 105 -29.84 -4.53 -17.24
CA THR A 105 -30.22 -5.86 -17.79
C THR A 105 -31.02 -6.70 -16.78
N ALA A 106 -30.69 -6.64 -15.50
CA ALA A 106 -31.41 -7.33 -14.45
C ALA A 106 -32.80 -6.72 -14.22
N SER A 107 -32.92 -5.39 -14.30
CA SER A 107 -34.22 -4.70 -14.26
C SER A 107 -35.09 -5.09 -15.45
N PHE A 108 -34.52 -5.22 -16.65
CA PHE A 108 -35.22 -5.68 -17.84
C PHE A 108 -35.72 -7.12 -17.69
N LEU A 109 -34.90 -8.02 -17.12
CA LEU A 109 -35.32 -9.41 -16.86
C LEU A 109 -36.33 -9.53 -15.71
N ALA A 110 -36.26 -8.67 -14.70
CA ALA A 110 -37.16 -8.69 -13.55
C ALA A 110 -38.59 -8.28 -13.93
N ASP A 111 -38.77 -7.41 -14.93
CA ASP A 111 -40.10 -7.10 -15.47
C ASP A 111 -40.72 -8.28 -16.25
N GLU A 112 -39.92 -9.28 -16.65
CA GLU A 112 -40.37 -10.45 -17.41
C GLU A 112 -40.63 -11.69 -16.52
N ILE A 113 -40.13 -11.70 -15.28
CA ILE A 113 -40.28 -12.79 -14.33
C ILE A 113 -40.84 -12.20 -13.02
N ASP A 114 -42.10 -12.51 -12.70
CA ASP A 114 -42.89 -12.00 -11.55
C ASP A 114 -42.37 -12.51 -10.18
N LEU A 115 -41.07 -12.36 -9.94
CA LEU A 115 -40.38 -12.67 -8.70
C LEU A 115 -40.27 -11.39 -7.88
N ALA A 116 -41.38 -11.04 -7.23
CA ALA A 116 -41.43 -10.03 -6.19
C ALA A 116 -40.59 -10.51 -4.98
N ASP A 117 -39.29 -10.20 -4.98
CA ASP A 117 -38.46 -10.29 -3.78
C ASP A 117 -38.62 -9.01 -2.95
N GLU A 118 -39.34 -9.14 -1.84
CA GLU A 118 -39.58 -8.09 -0.86
C GLU A 118 -38.31 -7.80 -0.05
N ASN A 119 -37.38 -7.00 -0.60
CA ASN A 119 -36.42 -6.27 0.25
C ASN A 119 -35.79 -5.02 -0.40
N PRO A 120 -36.50 -3.87 -0.45
CA PRO A 120 -35.92 -2.63 -0.96
C PRO A 120 -35.53 -1.71 0.21
N LYS A 121 -34.52 -2.06 1.03
CA LYS A 121 -34.10 -1.16 2.12
C LYS A 121 -32.62 -0.89 2.34
N ASP A 122 -31.70 -1.55 1.67
CA ASP A 122 -30.28 -1.19 1.75
C ASP A 122 -29.70 -0.88 0.36
N ALA A 123 -30.42 -0.07 -0.42
CA ALA A 123 -29.80 0.67 -1.52
C ALA A 123 -28.93 1.80 -0.92
N GLU A 124 -27.90 1.41 -0.17
CA GLU A 124 -26.78 2.29 0.17
C GLU A 124 -26.32 2.91 -1.15
N ALA A 125 -26.35 4.24 -1.21
CA ALA A 125 -25.92 4.97 -2.40
C ALA A 125 -24.55 4.42 -2.82
N PRO A 126 -24.30 4.20 -4.13
CA PRO A 126 -23.00 3.74 -4.57
C PRO A 126 -21.96 4.67 -3.95
N THR A 127 -21.02 4.09 -3.20
CA THR A 127 -19.90 4.81 -2.60
C THR A 127 -18.96 5.25 -3.71
N THR A 128 -19.43 6.19 -4.55
CA THR A 128 -18.67 6.74 -5.66
C THR A 128 -17.49 7.50 -5.07
N MET A 129 -16.28 7.14 -5.48
CA MET A 129 -15.07 7.84 -5.07
C MET A 129 -15.15 9.34 -5.36
N ASP A 130 -14.45 10.15 -4.55
CA ASP A 130 -14.38 11.60 -4.73
C ASP A 130 -13.93 11.92 -6.18
N PRO A 131 -14.65 12.76 -6.94
CA PRO A 131 -14.25 13.14 -8.30
C PRO A 131 -12.83 13.73 -8.40
N LYS A 132 -12.30 14.28 -7.30
CA LYS A 132 -10.94 14.82 -7.21
C LYS A 132 -9.88 13.77 -6.88
N PHE A 133 -10.27 12.52 -6.63
CA PHE A 133 -9.35 11.42 -6.37
C PHE A 133 -8.27 11.26 -7.45
N PRO A 134 -8.56 11.21 -8.76
CA PRO A 134 -7.53 11.06 -9.80
C PRO A 134 -6.47 12.17 -9.80
N THR A 135 -6.82 13.37 -9.34
CA THR A 135 -5.94 14.55 -9.30
C THR A 135 -5.47 14.88 -7.89
N THR A 136 -5.54 13.92 -6.96
CA THR A 136 -5.23 14.12 -5.53
C THR A 136 -3.85 14.75 -5.28
N PHE A 137 -2.84 14.36 -6.06
CA PHE A 137 -1.44 14.83 -5.94
C PHE A 137 -1.08 15.93 -6.94
N ASP A 138 -2.08 16.50 -7.62
CA ASP A 138 -1.88 17.65 -8.49
C ASP A 138 -2.09 18.94 -7.69
N GLY A 139 -0.99 19.49 -7.16
CA GLY A 139 -1.03 20.73 -6.39
C GLY A 139 -1.22 20.55 -4.88
N ALA A 140 -1.95 21.50 -4.30
CA ALA A 140 -2.27 21.51 -2.87
C ALA A 140 -3.01 20.23 -2.43
N PRO A 141 -2.79 19.79 -1.18
CA PRO A 141 -3.41 18.59 -0.67
C PRO A 141 -4.94 18.77 -0.57
N LYS A 142 -5.66 17.70 -0.88
CA LYS A 142 -7.12 17.66 -1.00
C LYS A 142 -7.69 16.77 0.10
N LYS A 143 -9.02 16.80 0.28
CA LYS A 143 -9.73 15.94 1.24
C LYS A 143 -9.39 14.46 1.08
N CYS A 144 -9.24 14.02 -0.17
CA CYS A 144 -8.95 12.64 -0.55
C CYS A 144 -7.47 12.24 -0.41
N THR A 145 -6.56 13.17 -0.13
CA THR A 145 -5.11 12.90 -0.06
C THR A 145 -4.72 11.85 0.97
N PRO A 146 -5.11 11.97 2.26
CA PRO A 146 -4.79 10.94 3.25
C PRO A 146 -5.36 9.57 2.87
N MET A 147 -6.57 9.54 2.30
CA MET A 147 -7.23 8.31 1.86
C MET A 147 -6.44 7.63 0.73
N ALA A 148 -6.02 8.40 -0.28
CA ALA A 148 -5.23 7.88 -1.39
C ALA A 148 -3.90 7.28 -0.94
N ILE A 149 -3.22 7.94 0.00
CA ILE A 149 -1.98 7.45 0.61
C ILE A 149 -2.24 6.13 1.35
N ALA A 150 -3.28 6.09 2.20
CA ALA A 150 -3.64 4.90 2.96
C ALA A 150 -4.01 3.70 2.05
N MET A 151 -4.77 3.93 0.98
CA MET A 151 -5.12 2.90 0.01
C MET A 151 -3.89 2.34 -0.71
N PHE A 152 -2.93 3.20 -1.06
CA PHE A 152 -1.69 2.75 -1.69
C PHE A 152 -0.82 1.93 -0.72
N MET A 153 -0.68 2.39 0.53
CA MET A 153 0.00 1.62 1.58
C MET A 153 -0.68 0.26 1.79
N PHE A 154 -2.02 0.24 1.85
CA PHE A 154 -2.76 -1.00 2.01
C PHE A 154 -2.47 -1.99 0.87
N LYS A 155 -2.51 -1.51 -0.38
CA LYS A 155 -2.14 -2.34 -1.54
C LYS A 155 -0.72 -2.88 -1.43
N LYS A 156 0.26 -2.03 -1.12
CA LYS A 156 1.66 -2.44 -1.00
C LYS A 156 1.88 -3.46 0.11
N CYS A 157 1.35 -3.21 1.30
CA CYS A 157 1.62 -4.05 2.45
C CYS A 157 0.81 -5.34 2.46
N PHE A 158 -0.49 -5.27 2.15
CA PHE A 158 -1.39 -6.42 2.27
C PHE A 158 -1.53 -7.22 0.98
N GLN A 159 -1.58 -6.56 -0.19
CA GLN A 159 -1.77 -7.27 -1.46
C GLN A 159 -0.43 -7.69 -2.09
N GLU A 160 0.59 -6.84 -2.02
CA GLU A 160 1.92 -7.13 -2.56
C GLU A 160 2.89 -7.72 -1.52
N GLY A 161 2.46 -7.84 -0.25
CA GLY A 161 3.26 -8.45 0.82
C GLY A 161 4.49 -7.63 1.24
N CYS A 162 4.51 -6.32 0.99
CA CYS A 162 5.60 -5.45 1.43
C CYS A 162 5.56 -5.25 2.96
N GLY A 163 6.74 -5.15 3.58
CA GLY A 163 6.84 -4.92 5.02
C GLY A 163 6.49 -3.49 5.46
N ILE A 164 6.46 -3.28 6.77
CA ILE A 164 6.22 -1.96 7.40
C ILE A 164 7.18 -0.87 6.92
N SER A 165 8.43 -1.25 6.63
CA SER A 165 9.45 -0.32 6.11
C SER A 165 9.05 0.32 4.78
N THR A 166 8.25 -0.36 3.97
CA THR A 166 7.71 0.21 2.72
C THR A 166 6.62 1.24 3.01
N ALA A 167 5.73 0.98 3.98
CA ALA A 167 4.73 1.95 4.41
C ALA A 167 5.42 3.21 4.96
N ASP A 168 6.42 3.06 5.81
CA ASP A 168 7.18 4.19 6.37
C ASP A 168 7.87 5.02 5.27
N GLN A 169 8.44 4.36 4.24
CA GLN A 169 9.04 5.06 3.11
C GLN A 169 8.03 5.81 2.25
N ILE A 170 6.85 5.23 2.02
CA ILE A 170 5.76 5.90 1.29
C ILE A 170 5.27 7.10 2.08
N ARG A 171 5.10 6.94 3.40
CA ARG A 171 4.69 8.00 4.30
C ARG A 171 5.69 9.16 4.29
N ALA A 172 6.97 8.83 4.46
CA ALA A 172 8.04 9.82 4.45
C ALA A 172 8.17 10.52 3.10
N ALA A 173 8.00 9.80 1.98
CA ALA A 173 7.99 10.38 0.65
C ALA A 173 6.83 11.37 0.46
N ALA A 174 5.62 11.01 0.89
CA ALA A 174 4.46 11.88 0.82
C ALA A 174 4.59 13.09 1.74
N ALA A 175 5.15 12.90 2.95
CA ALA A 175 5.41 13.99 3.87
C ALA A 175 6.39 14.99 3.26
N GLN A 176 7.54 14.49 2.79
CA GLN A 176 8.58 15.30 2.16
C GLN A 176 8.08 16.00 0.89
N TYR A 177 7.21 15.36 0.11
CA TYR A 177 6.58 16.00 -1.05
C TYR A 177 5.87 17.29 -0.64
N TYR A 178 4.97 17.24 0.36
CA TYR A 178 4.24 18.43 0.79
C TYR A 178 5.09 19.44 1.55
N ASP A 179 6.12 18.99 2.28
CA ASP A 179 7.07 19.88 2.93
C ASP A 179 7.86 20.71 1.90
N THR A 180 8.15 20.16 0.72
CA THR A 180 8.81 20.88 -0.39
C THR A 180 7.86 21.67 -1.30
N PHE A 181 6.55 21.42 -1.24
CA PHE A 181 5.57 21.96 -2.17
C PHE A 181 4.97 23.31 -1.74
N GLY A 182 5.05 23.67 -0.45
CA GLY A 182 4.37 24.85 0.11
C GLY A 182 5.28 26.03 0.43
N GLU A 183 4.66 27.21 0.58
CA GLU A 183 5.20 28.26 1.44
C GLU A 183 5.47 27.63 2.82
N GLU A 184 6.68 27.81 3.36
CA GLU A 184 7.35 26.94 4.35
C GLU A 184 6.55 26.62 5.63
N GLU A 185 5.42 27.28 5.90
CA GLU A 185 4.61 27.11 7.11
C GLU A 185 3.22 26.48 6.89
N LEU A 186 2.70 26.42 5.65
CA LEU A 186 1.30 26.06 5.38
C LEU A 186 0.97 24.59 5.65
N TYR A 187 1.94 23.70 5.43
CA TYR A 187 1.76 22.25 5.58
C TYR A 187 2.47 21.70 6.82
N GLN A 188 2.94 22.58 7.72
CA GLN A 188 3.46 22.14 9.01
C GLN A 188 2.33 21.85 10.01
N GLY A 189 2.48 20.78 10.79
CA GLY A 189 1.57 20.43 11.88
C GLY A 189 0.39 19.54 11.48
N THR A 190 -0.62 19.50 12.37
CA THR A 190 -1.74 18.55 12.26
C THR A 190 -2.63 18.86 11.06
N TRP A 191 -2.83 17.87 10.20
CA TRP A 191 -3.77 17.89 9.09
C TRP A 191 -5.18 18.30 9.54
N ARG A 192 -5.70 19.39 8.97
CA ARG A 192 -7.07 19.85 9.20
C ARG A 192 -7.58 20.72 8.05
N PHE A 193 -8.90 20.85 7.98
CA PHE A 193 -9.52 21.81 7.09
C PHE A 193 -9.62 23.17 7.78
N ASP A 194 -9.08 24.21 7.15
CA ASP A 194 -9.26 25.59 7.59
C ASP A 194 -10.44 26.24 6.86
N ALA A 195 -11.51 26.49 7.59
CA ALA A 195 -12.72 27.10 7.04
C ALA A 195 -12.51 28.58 6.66
N ALA A 196 -11.56 29.29 7.27
CA ALA A 196 -11.33 30.70 6.99
C ALA A 196 -10.73 30.91 5.59
N THR A 197 -9.81 30.01 5.20
CA THR A 197 -9.13 30.07 3.91
C THR A 197 -9.65 29.04 2.89
N ASN A 198 -10.63 28.22 3.29
CA ASN A 198 -11.27 27.18 2.48
C ASN A 198 -10.27 26.20 1.84
N ARG A 199 -9.21 25.86 2.58
CA ARG A 199 -8.14 24.95 2.16
C ARG A 199 -7.75 24.02 3.29
N TYR A 200 -7.10 22.92 2.93
CA TYR A 200 -6.50 22.03 3.89
C TYR A 200 -5.10 22.51 4.26
N ILE A 201 -4.79 22.45 5.56
CA ILE A 201 -3.51 22.84 6.14
C ILE A 201 -2.92 21.67 6.92
N GLY A 202 -1.61 21.69 7.12
CA GLY A 202 -0.85 20.58 7.70
C GLY A 202 -0.50 19.48 6.68
N ASN A 203 0.28 18.49 7.11
CA ASN A 203 0.77 17.43 6.25
C ASN A 203 -0.21 16.24 6.25
N PRO A 204 -0.73 15.80 5.09
CA PRO A 204 -1.70 14.70 5.02
C PRO A 204 -1.11 13.30 5.24
N ALA A 205 0.21 13.16 5.43
CA ALA A 205 0.93 11.88 5.51
C ALA A 205 1.20 11.35 6.94
#